data_AF-A0A3A0ANC5-F1
#
_entry.id   AF-A0A3A0ANC5-F1
#
_cell.length_a   1.000
_cell.length_b   1.000
_cell.length_c   1.000
_cell.angle_alpha   90.00
_cell.angle_beta   90.00
_cell.angle_gamma   90.00
#
_symmetry.space_group_name_H-M   'P 1'
#
loop_
_entity.id
_entity.type
_entity.pdbx_description
1 polymer ?
#
loop_
_entity_poly.entity_id
_entity_poly.type
_entity_poly.pdbx_seq_one_letter_code
_entity_poly.pdbx_strand_id
1 'polypeptide(L)' 'MDHGTMQMDSSTPFDAQFIDSMIEHHQGAIDMAQMAQQMAEREEVKTLAAAIIAAQEAEIEQMRSWLQEWYGVSQ' A
#
# COMPACT_ATOMS: atom_id res chain seq x y z
N MET A 1 13.08 -3.69 11.81
CA MET A 1 12.17 -3.91 10.67
C MET A 1 12.25 -5.40 10.36
N ASP A 2 11.36 -6.18 10.97
CA ASP A 2 11.16 -7.56 10.54
C ASP A 2 10.42 -7.48 9.20
N HIS A 3 11.11 -7.78 8.09
CA HIS A 3 10.43 -7.99 6.81
C HIS A 3 9.79 -9.38 6.87
N GLY A 4 8.77 -9.48 7.73
CA GLY A 4 8.03 -10.70 8.02
C GLY A 4 7.69 -11.40 6.73
N THR A 5 8.12 -12.64 6.61
CA THR A 5 7.76 -13.50 5.49
C THR A 5 6.24 -13.54 5.43
N MET A 6 5.63 -13.12 4.31
CA MET A 6 4.19 -13.27 4.09
C MET A 6 3.87 -14.76 4.22
N GLN A 7 3.30 -15.16 5.35
CA GLN A 7 2.83 -16.52 5.58
C GLN A 7 1.51 -16.68 4.83
N MET A 8 1.61 -17.17 3.61
CA MET A 8 0.45 -17.38 2.76
C MET A 8 -0.25 -18.67 3.15
N ASP A 9 -1.55 -18.58 3.42
CA ASP A 9 -2.44 -19.73 3.52
C ASP A 9 -2.78 -20.24 2.11
N SER A 10 -2.42 -21.48 1.80
CA SER A 10 -2.71 -22.08 0.49
C SER A 10 -4.20 -22.31 0.23
N SER A 11 -5.05 -22.22 1.26
CA SER A 11 -6.50 -22.36 1.14
C SER A 11 -7.20 -21.05 0.73
N THR A 12 -6.51 -19.91 0.86
CA THR A 12 -7.00 -18.59 0.44
C THR A 12 -6.43 -18.24 -0.94
N PRO A 13 -7.19 -17.63 -1.88
CA PRO A 13 -6.67 -17.21 -3.16
C PRO A 13 -5.41 -16.33 -3.01
N PHE A 14 -4.38 -16.60 -3.82
CA PHE A 14 -3.13 -15.86 -3.77
C PHE A 14 -3.36 -14.35 -3.94
N ASP A 15 -4.18 -13.96 -4.92
CA ASP A 15 -4.42 -12.54 -5.20
C ASP A 15 -5.10 -11.83 -4.03
N ALA A 16 -6.02 -12.49 -3.32
CA ALA A 16 -6.67 -11.92 -2.14
C ALA A 16 -5.65 -11.59 -1.03
N GLN A 17 -4.75 -12.53 -0.73
CA GLN A 17 -3.71 -12.34 0.29
C GLN A 17 -2.65 -11.32 -0.14
N PHE A 18 -2.27 -11.35 -1.42
CA PHE A 18 -1.35 -10.39 -1.99
C PHE A 18 -1.92 -8.97 -1.90
N ILE A 19 -3.18 -8.78 -2.32
CA ILE A 19 -3.84 -7.48 -2.26
C ILE A 19 -3.95 -6.98 -0.82
N ASP A 20 -4.38 -7.83 0.11
CA ASP A 20 -4.51 -7.46 1.53
C ASP A 20 -3.16 -6.96 2.11
N SER A 21 -2.09 -7.72 1.88
CA SER A 21 -0.76 -7.33 2.34
C SER A 21 -0.22 -6.09 1.63
N MET A 22 -0.52 -5.91 0.33
CA MET A 22 -0.09 -4.73 -0.42
C MET A 22 -0.81 -3.46 0.02
N ILE A 23 -2.07 -3.54 0.46
CA ILE A 23 -2.77 -2.41 1.08
C ILE A 23 -2.03 -1.94 2.34
N GLU A 24 -1.65 -2.87 3.23
CA GLU A 24 -0.89 -2.53 4.45
C GLU A 24 0.49 -1.96 4.12
N HIS A 25 1.21 -2.58 3.17
CA HIS A 25 2.52 -2.12 2.72
C HIS A 25 2.44 -0.68 2.17
N HIS A 26 1.44 -0.40 1.34
CA HIS A 26 1.22 0.93 0.77
C HIS A 26 0.86 1.96 1.83
N GLN A 27 0.03 1.61 2.81
CA GLN A 27 -0.28 2.52 3.92
C GLN A 27 1.00 2.90 4.68
N GLY A 28 1.89 1.94 4.97
CA GLY A 28 3.18 2.23 5.59
C GLY A 28 4.09 3.11 4.73
N ALA A 29 4.07 2.93 3.40
CA ALA A 29 4.82 3.77 2.48
C ALA A 29 4.25 5.20 2.38
N ILE A 30 2.92 5.38 2.44
CA ILE A 30 2.26 6.68 2.53
C ILE A 30 2.68 7.39 3.83
N ASP A 31 2.65 6.71 4.97
CA ASP A 31 3.05 7.30 6.26
C ASP A 31 4.52 7.78 6.21
N MET A 32 5.42 6.99 5.62
CA MET A 32 6.81 7.38 5.40
C MET A 32 6.95 8.55 4.42
N ALA A 33 6.18 8.56 3.33
CA ALA A 33 6.19 9.64 2.35
C ALA A 33 5.68 10.95 2.96
N GLN A 34 4.64 10.91 3.79
CA GLN A 34 4.16 12.09 4.52
C GLN A 34 5.24 12.68 5.44
N MET A 35 5.99 11.84 6.15
CA MET A 35 7.15 12.28 6.94
C MET A 35 8.23 12.91 6.05
N ALA A 36 8.58 12.26 4.93
CA ALA A 36 9.57 12.78 3.99
C ALA A 36 9.16 14.14 3.39
N GLN A 37 7.88 14.31 3.04
CA GLN A 37 7.36 15.57 2.49
C GLN A 37 7.48 16.73 3.49
N GLN A 38 7.32 16.45 4.78
CA GLN A 38 7.43 17.46 5.84
C GLN A 38 8.88 17.75 6.25
N MET A 39 9.73 16.73 6.28
CA MET A 39 11.05 16.79 6.90
C MET A 39 12.22 16.93 5.92
N ALA A 40 12.04 16.60 4.63
CA ALA A 40 13.15 16.64 3.68
C ALA A 40 13.62 18.06 3.41
N GLU A 41 14.95 18.25 3.30
CA GLU A 41 15.54 19.53 2.90
C GLU A 41 15.57 19.71 1.38
N ARG A 42 15.57 18.60 0.62
CA ARG A 42 15.65 18.60 -0.85
C ARG A 42 14.26 18.60 -1.46
N GLU A 43 13.99 19.57 -2.33
CA GLU A 43 12.69 19.71 -3.00
C GLU A 43 12.35 18.53 -3.92
N GLU A 44 13.36 17.87 -4.49
CA GLU A 44 13.18 16.66 -5.30
C GLU A 44 12.61 15.51 -4.46
N VAL A 45 13.01 15.42 -3.18
CA VAL A 45 12.52 14.39 -2.25
C VAL A 45 11.08 14.69 -1.84
N LYS A 46 10.73 15.96 -1.58
CA LYS A 46 9.34 16.33 -1.30
C LYS A 46 8.42 16.07 -2.49
N THR A 47 8.90 16.36 -3.70
CA THR A 47 8.16 16.10 -4.94
C THR A 47 7.93 14.60 -5.14
N LEU A 48 8.96 13.78 -4.92
CA LEU A 48 8.82 12.32 -4.96
C LEU A 48 7.84 11.81 -3.89
N ALA A 49 7.92 12.33 -2.67
CA ALA A 49 7.01 11.95 -1.59
C ALA A 49 5.54 12.24 -1.93
N ALA A 50 5.25 13.43 -2.45
CA ALA A 50 3.90 13.79 -2.90
C ALA A 50 3.40 12.87 -4.03
N ALA A 51 4.28 12.49 -4.97
CA ALA A 51 3.94 11.57 -6.04
C ALA A 51 3.65 10.15 -5.53
N ILE A 52 4.42 9.67 -4.55
CA ILE A 52 4.20 8.36 -3.89
C ILE A 52 2.85 8.35 -3.19
N ILE A 53 2.52 9.39 -2.42
CA ILE A 53 1.24 9.50 -1.71
C ILE A 53 0.08 9.39 -2.72
N ALA A 54 0.07 10.24 -3.74
CA ALA A 54 -1.01 10.27 -4.72
C ALA A 54 -1.17 8.94 -5.48
N ALA A 55 -0.05 8.31 -5.87
CA ALA A 55 -0.10 7.04 -6.58
C ALA A 55 -0.60 5.90 -5.68
N GLN A 56 -0.08 5.79 -4.46
CA GLN A 56 -0.40 4.67 -3.59
C GLN A 56 -1.79 4.79 -2.95
N GLU A 57 -2.31 6.00 -2.73
CA GLU A 57 -3.72 6.19 -2.37
C GLU A 57 -4.65 5.65 -3.47
N ALA A 58 -4.38 5.98 -4.74
CA ALA A 58 -5.15 5.48 -5.87
C ALA A 58 -5.03 3.95 -6.04
N GLU A 59 -3.84 3.39 -5.81
CA GLU A 59 -3.62 1.94 -5.85
C GLU A 59 -4.35 1.22 -4.71
N ILE A 60 -4.42 1.78 -3.51
CA ILE A 60 -5.23 1.24 -2.40
C ILE A 60 -6.71 1.21 -2.77
N GLU A 61 -7.25 2.29 -3.34
CA GLU A 61 -8.64 2.33 -3.79
C GLU A 61 -8.92 1.26 -4.85
N GLN A 62 -8.01 1.11 -5.82
CA GLN A 62 -8.12 0.10 -6.86
C GLN A 62 -8.10 -1.33 -6.29
N MET A 63 -7.20 -1.58 -5.35
CA MET A 63 -7.06 -2.87 -4.65
C MET A 63 -8.30 -3.21 -3.82
N ARG A 64 -8.88 -2.24 -3.11
CA ARG A 64 -10.15 -2.41 -2.40
C ARG A 64 -11.29 -2.75 -3.35
N SER A 65 -11.34 -2.11 -4.53
CA SER A 65 -12.33 -2.45 -5.58
C SER A 65 -12.19 -3.91 -6.02
N TRP A 66 -10.97 -4.38 -6.25
CA TRP A 66 -10.73 -5.78 -6.64
C TRP A 66 -11.12 -6.79 -5.58
N LEU A 67 -10.83 -6.52 -4.29
CA LEU A 67 -11.29 -7.39 -3.20
C LEU A 67 -12.82 -7.52 -3.16
N GLN A 68 -13.51 -6.39 -3.36
CA GLN A 68 -14.96 -6.36 -3.40
C GLN A 68 -15.52 -7.08 -4.62
N GLU A 69 -14.97 -6.83 -5.81
CA GLU A 69 -15.44 -7.38 -7.08
C GLU A 69 -15.18 -8.89 -7.20
N TRP A 70 -14.01 -9.36 -6.77
CA TRP A 70 -13.58 -10.74 -7.02
C TRP A 70 -13.94 -11.68 -5.87
N TYR A 71 -13.98 -11.18 -4.64
CA TYR A 71 -14.15 -12.00 -3.44
C TYR A 71 -15.30 -11.55 -2.54
N GLY A 72 -15.97 -10.44 -2.85
CA GLY A 72 -17.06 -9.91 -2.03
C GLY A 72 -16.60 -9.36 -0.67
N VAL A 73 -15.31 -9.08 -0.50
CA VAL A 73 -14.73 -8.57 0.74
C VAL A 73 -14.78 -7.04 0.72
N SER A 74 -15.42 -6.45 1.73
CA SER A 74 -15.39 -5.01 1.98
C SER A 74 -14.44 -4.73 3.14
N GLN A 75 -13.43 -3.89 2.92
CA GLN A 75 -12.53 -3.36 3.96
C GLN A 75 -12.83 -1.90 4.25
#